data_AF-A0A725FH62-F1
#
_entry.id   AF-A0A725FH62-F1
#
_cell.length_a   1.000
_cell.length_b   1.000
_cell.length_c   1.000
_cell.angle_alpha   90.00
_cell.angle_beta   90.00
_cell.angle_gamma   90.00
#
_symmetry.space_group_name_H-M   'P 1'
#
loop_
_entity.id
_entity.type
_entity.pdbx_description
1 polymer ?
#
loop_
_entity_poly.entity_id
_entity_poly.type
_entity_poly.pdbx_seq_one_letter_code
_entity_poly.pdbx_strand_id
1 'polypeptide(L)'
;FFSQLNISTTGYAIIGVQNTSRGATDVGARVSIEASVAANSRGSIIQKNNQNTPENQIESLLPSSPGVLAVQGTSGREYKKDIEDADTCEAMRRIMGLRMVNFVYKDDELARVRFGIIAEEAEDVAPQYVKHNQFPVPGSQVYNEEGQLVNQQYADRPSIDNNPIVMDLLGCIQNLQAQITELKLTIAALQK
;
A
#
# COMPACT_ATOMS: atom_id res chain seq x y z
N PHE A 1 13.91 12.58 32.77
CA PHE A 1 14.08 11.74 31.57
C PHE A 1 13.61 10.34 31.90
N PHE A 2 12.66 9.79 31.15
CA PHE A 2 12.27 8.39 31.27
C PHE A 2 12.96 7.60 30.15
N SER A 3 13.64 6.52 30.50
CA SER A 3 14.31 5.62 29.55
C SER A 3 13.39 4.55 28.98
N GLN A 4 12.25 4.28 29.64
CA GLN A 4 11.29 3.26 29.25
C GLN A 4 9.89 3.55 29.84
N LEU A 5 8.84 3.16 29.11
CA LEU A 5 7.46 3.06 29.61
C LEU A 5 6.98 1.61 29.40
N ASN A 6 6.57 0.94 30.47
CA ASN A 6 6.00 -0.41 30.45
C ASN A 6 4.65 -0.41 31.19
N ILE A 7 3.62 -0.97 30.57
CA ILE A 7 2.29 -1.11 31.18
C ILE A 7 1.98 -2.61 31.29
N SER A 8 1.81 -3.07 32.53
CA SER A 8 1.50 -4.46 32.84
C SER A 8 0.13 -4.55 33.52
N THR A 9 -0.77 -5.36 32.97
CA THR A 9 -2.09 -5.64 33.55
C THR A 9 -2.53 -7.05 33.18
N THR A 10 -3.39 -7.66 34.00
CA THR A 10 -4.10 -8.91 33.64
C THR A 10 -5.31 -8.64 32.74
N GLY A 11 -5.70 -7.35 32.62
CA GLY A 11 -6.78 -6.87 31.76
C GLY A 11 -6.27 -6.35 30.41
N TYR A 12 -7.13 -5.60 29.74
CA TYR A 12 -6.81 -4.96 28.47
C TYR A 12 -5.82 -3.81 28.69
N ALA A 13 -4.70 -3.79 27.98
CA ALA A 13 -3.68 -2.73 28.11
C ALA A 13 -3.80 -1.72 26.96
N ILE A 14 -3.79 -0.42 27.28
CA ILE A 14 -3.92 0.66 26.30
C ILE A 14 -2.92 1.77 26.61
N ILE A 15 -2.22 2.23 25.58
CA ILE A 15 -1.57 3.54 25.55
C ILE A 15 -2.24 4.33 24.44
N GLY A 16 -2.77 5.52 24.73
CA GLY A 16 -3.45 6.29 23.70
C GLY A 16 -3.35 7.79 23.89
N VAL A 17 -3.53 8.49 22.77
CA VAL A 17 -3.65 9.94 22.70
C VAL A 17 -5.04 10.29 22.15
N GLN A 18 -5.60 11.39 22.63
CA GLN A 18 -6.90 11.89 22.20
C GLN A 18 -6.81 13.40 21.96
N ASN A 19 -7.30 13.82 20.80
CA ASN A 19 -7.57 15.23 20.52
C ASN A 19 -9.08 15.49 20.66
N THR A 20 -9.47 16.11 21.77
CA THR A 20 -10.86 16.43 22.09
C THR A 20 -11.42 17.62 21.31
N SER A 21 -10.57 18.38 20.59
CA SER A 21 -11.01 19.48 19.73
C SER A 21 -11.55 19.01 18.37
N ARG A 22 -11.25 17.76 17.97
CA ARG A 22 -11.72 17.17 16.71
C ARG A 22 -13.17 16.70 16.82
N GLY A 23 -13.86 16.70 15.68
CA GLY A 23 -15.28 16.33 15.60
C GLY A 23 -15.58 14.93 16.12
N ALA A 24 -16.82 14.69 16.56
CA ALA A 24 -17.21 13.42 17.16
C ALA A 24 -16.96 12.21 16.25
N THR A 25 -17.18 12.38 14.94
CA THR A 25 -17.06 11.34 13.90
C THR A 25 -15.67 11.26 13.27
N ASP A 26 -14.73 12.11 13.66
CA ASP A 26 -13.41 12.20 13.02
C ASP A 26 -12.54 10.99 13.37
N VAL A 27 -12.39 10.05 12.44
CA VAL A 27 -11.45 8.93 12.59
C VAL A 27 -10.02 9.48 12.71
N GLY A 28 -9.29 8.97 13.69
CA GLY A 28 -7.95 9.45 14.06
C GLY A 28 -7.95 10.61 15.06
N ALA A 29 -9.11 11.02 15.60
CA ALA A 29 -9.16 11.89 16.77
C ALA A 29 -8.56 11.21 18.02
N ARG A 30 -8.61 9.88 18.05
CA ARG A 30 -7.94 9.04 19.05
C ARG A 30 -7.03 8.05 18.35
N VAL A 31 -5.82 7.90 18.86
CA VAL A 31 -4.86 6.90 18.37
C VAL A 31 -4.32 6.14 19.58
N SER A 32 -4.35 4.81 19.53
CA SER A 32 -3.93 3.97 20.62
C SER A 32 -3.13 2.75 20.16
N ILE A 33 -2.24 2.29 21.02
CA ILE A 33 -1.62 0.97 20.98
C ILE A 33 -2.33 0.12 22.01
N GLU A 34 -2.90 -0.99 21.57
CA GLU A 34 -3.81 -1.81 22.35
C GLU A 34 -3.33 -3.26 22.38
N ALA A 35 -3.41 -3.89 23.56
CA ALA A 35 -3.16 -5.31 23.76
C ALA A 35 -4.37 -5.93 24.47
N SER A 36 -5.02 -6.86 23.77
CA SER A 36 -6.23 -7.52 24.23
C SER A 36 -5.93 -8.76 25.08
N VAL A 37 -6.88 -9.11 25.94
CA VAL A 37 -6.87 -10.34 26.74
C VAL A 37 -7.41 -11.56 25.98
N ALA A 38 -7.98 -11.34 24.80
CA ALA A 38 -8.59 -12.42 24.02
C ALA A 38 -7.51 -13.39 23.49
N ALA A 39 -7.81 -14.68 23.51
CA ALA A 39 -6.91 -15.71 22.98
C ALA A 39 -6.60 -15.44 21.51
N ASN A 40 -5.31 -15.53 21.13
CA ASN A 40 -4.80 -15.25 19.78
C ASN A 40 -4.99 -13.79 19.31
N SER A 41 -5.38 -12.87 20.19
CA SER A 41 -5.40 -11.46 19.83
C SER A 41 -3.99 -10.95 19.59
N ARG A 42 -3.84 -10.14 18.55
CA ARG A 42 -2.60 -9.47 18.21
C ARG A 42 -2.62 -8.10 18.85
N GLY A 43 -1.46 -7.59 19.26
CA GLY A 43 -1.34 -6.18 19.58
C GLY A 43 -1.79 -5.36 18.36
N SER A 44 -2.47 -4.24 18.58
CA SER A 44 -2.99 -3.43 17.47
C SER A 44 -2.71 -1.96 17.69
N ILE A 45 -2.61 -1.23 16.57
CA ILE A 45 -2.67 0.22 16.55
C ILE A 45 -4.05 0.58 16.04
N ILE A 46 -4.82 1.32 16.82
CA ILE A 46 -6.20 1.67 16.48
C ILE A 46 -6.36 3.17 16.34
N GLN A 47 -6.99 3.59 15.25
CA GLN A 47 -7.49 4.96 15.08
C GLN A 47 -9.00 4.95 15.27
N LYS A 48 -9.47 5.73 16.24
CA LYS A 48 -10.89 5.81 16.62
C LYS A 48 -11.39 7.24 16.50
N ASN A 49 -12.71 7.39 16.41
CA ASN A 49 -13.39 8.67 16.54
C ASN A 49 -13.61 9.03 18.03
N ASN A 50 -14.18 10.21 18.30
CA ASN A 50 -14.47 10.66 19.66
C ASN A 50 -15.80 10.10 20.22
N GLN A 51 -16.59 9.36 19.44
CA GLN A 51 -17.86 8.76 19.88
C GLN A 51 -17.69 7.50 20.72
N ASN A 52 -16.46 6.97 20.82
CA ASN A 52 -16.16 5.76 21.60
C ASN A 52 -16.96 4.53 21.11
N THR A 53 -17.31 4.50 19.82
CA THR A 53 -17.92 3.35 19.15
C THR A 53 -16.86 2.62 18.32
N PRO A 54 -17.01 1.30 18.09
CA PRO A 54 -16.14 0.55 17.19
C PRO A 54 -16.44 0.84 15.70
N GLU A 55 -17.46 1.65 15.40
CA GLU A 55 -17.84 1.97 14.02
C GLU A 55 -16.78 2.83 13.34
N ASN A 56 -16.43 2.47 12.10
CA ASN A 56 -15.45 3.16 11.27
C ASN A 56 -14.05 3.32 11.89
N GLN A 57 -13.70 2.47 12.88
CA GLN A 57 -12.33 2.45 13.39
C GLN A 57 -11.37 1.82 12.37
N ILE A 58 -10.14 2.32 12.32
CA ILE A 58 -9.06 1.70 11.55
C ILE A 58 -8.21 0.90 12.52
N GLU A 59 -8.21 -0.41 12.38
CA GLU A 59 -7.37 -1.31 13.18
C GLU A 59 -6.22 -1.86 12.34
N SER A 60 -4.99 -1.63 12.82
CA SER A 60 -3.78 -2.20 12.26
C SER A 60 -3.23 -3.27 13.21
N LEU A 61 -3.41 -4.55 12.85
CA LEU A 61 -2.92 -5.67 13.63
C LEU A 61 -1.39 -5.81 13.48
N LEU A 62 -0.66 -5.73 14.58
CA LEU A 62 0.79 -5.90 14.60
C LEU A 62 1.16 -7.35 14.27
N PRO A 63 2.22 -7.60 13.49
CA PRO A 63 2.67 -8.95 13.13
C PRO A 63 2.87 -9.86 14.34
N SER A 64 2.39 -11.11 14.24
CA SER A 64 2.67 -12.18 15.22
C SER A 64 3.87 -13.05 14.81
N SER A 65 4.43 -12.80 13.63
CA SER A 65 5.62 -13.48 13.08
C SER A 65 6.66 -12.43 12.64
N PRO A 66 7.97 -12.70 12.76
CA PRO A 66 9.00 -11.80 12.26
C PRO A 66 8.85 -11.51 10.76
N GLY A 67 9.19 -10.29 10.34
CA GLY A 67 9.51 -10.01 8.94
C GLY A 67 8.35 -9.71 7.99
N VAL A 68 7.35 -8.90 8.39
CA VAL A 68 6.65 -7.89 7.54
C VAL A 68 5.33 -7.43 8.20
N LEU A 69 5.05 -6.12 8.18
CA LEU A 69 3.72 -5.55 8.42
C LEU A 69 2.99 -5.51 7.06
N ALA A 70 2.34 -6.62 6.69
CA ALA A 70 1.62 -6.74 5.41
C ALA A 70 0.14 -6.42 5.64
N VAL A 71 -0.28 -5.24 5.19
CA VAL A 71 -1.69 -4.95 5.03
C VAL A 71 -2.14 -5.64 3.75
N GLN A 72 -2.92 -6.71 3.87
CA GLN A 72 -3.49 -7.39 2.70
C GLN A 72 -4.61 -6.53 2.11
N GLY A 73 -4.69 -6.50 0.77
CA GLY A 73 -5.75 -5.77 0.08
C GLY A 73 -7.10 -6.45 0.26
N THR A 74 -8.14 -5.68 0.62
CA THR A 74 -9.53 -6.14 0.66
C THR A 74 -9.98 -6.61 -0.73
N SER A 75 -10.47 -7.85 -0.85
CA SER A 75 -10.84 -8.44 -2.15
C SER A 75 -12.20 -9.15 -2.18
N GLY A 76 -12.97 -9.08 -1.09
CA GLY A 76 -14.33 -9.67 -0.99
C GLY A 76 -15.32 -9.06 -1.98
N ARG A 77 -16.30 -9.85 -2.44
CA ARG A 77 -17.33 -9.44 -3.42
C ARG A 77 -18.22 -8.32 -2.88
N GLU A 78 -18.51 -8.36 -1.60
CA GLU A 78 -19.27 -7.37 -0.83
C GLU A 78 -18.61 -5.98 -0.79
N TYR A 79 -17.30 -5.92 -1.07
CA TYR A 79 -16.53 -4.67 -1.14
C TYR A 79 -16.27 -4.24 -2.59
N LYS A 80 -16.87 -4.92 -3.58
CA LYS A 80 -16.71 -4.64 -5.01
C LYS A 80 -18.08 -4.43 -5.64
N LYS A 81 -18.12 -3.59 -6.67
CA LYS A 81 -19.31 -3.33 -7.49
C LYS A 81 -18.93 -3.42 -8.97
N ASP A 82 -19.93 -3.53 -9.84
CA ASP A 82 -19.74 -3.50 -11.30
C ASP A 82 -18.70 -4.54 -11.78
N ILE A 83 -18.81 -5.77 -11.28
CA ILE A 83 -17.86 -6.86 -11.59
C ILE A 83 -18.18 -7.43 -12.97
N GLU A 84 -17.24 -7.25 -13.89
CA GLU A 84 -17.25 -7.79 -15.26
C GLU A 84 -15.96 -8.57 -15.57
N ASP A 85 -15.99 -9.38 -16.62
CA ASP A 85 -14.81 -10.12 -17.07
C ASP A 85 -13.75 -9.15 -17.61
N ALA A 86 -12.49 -9.35 -17.20
CA ALA A 86 -11.39 -8.48 -17.59
C ALA A 86 -10.95 -8.73 -19.05
N ASP A 87 -10.66 -7.66 -19.78
CA ASP A 87 -10.03 -7.75 -21.10
C ASP A 87 -8.52 -8.05 -20.96
N THR A 88 -8.17 -9.30 -21.27
CA THR A 88 -6.78 -9.76 -21.21
C THR A 88 -5.89 -9.17 -22.31
N CYS A 89 -6.46 -8.67 -23.41
CA CYS A 89 -5.70 -7.96 -24.45
C CYS A 89 -5.19 -6.60 -23.93
N GLU A 90 -6.02 -5.88 -23.19
CA GLU A 90 -5.65 -4.61 -22.56
C GLU A 90 -4.54 -4.82 -21.51
N ALA A 91 -4.64 -5.87 -20.70
CA ALA A 91 -3.59 -6.25 -19.76
C ALA A 91 -2.25 -6.53 -20.47
N MET A 92 -2.28 -7.29 -21.58
CA MET A 92 -1.10 -7.52 -22.42
C MET A 92 -0.54 -6.22 -23.00
N ARG A 93 -1.40 -5.33 -23.52
CA ARG A 93 -0.97 -4.04 -24.11
C ARG A 93 -0.25 -3.17 -23.08
N ARG A 94 -0.74 -3.10 -21.84
CA ARG A 94 -0.08 -2.34 -20.77
C ARG A 94 1.28 -2.93 -20.42
N ILE A 95 1.34 -4.25 -20.18
CA ILE A 95 2.61 -4.92 -19.83
C ILE A 95 3.66 -4.78 -20.93
N MET A 96 3.26 -4.96 -22.20
CA MET A 96 4.17 -4.83 -23.34
C MET A 96 4.57 -3.38 -23.65
N GLY A 97 3.79 -2.40 -23.18
CA GLY A 97 4.11 -0.98 -23.30
C GLY A 97 5.17 -0.49 -22.32
N LEU A 98 5.51 -1.28 -21.29
CA LEU A 98 6.48 -0.88 -20.27
C LEU A 98 7.93 -0.92 -20.80
N ARG A 99 8.67 0.17 -20.59
CA ARG A 99 10.09 0.22 -20.90
C ARG A 99 10.92 -0.37 -19.75
N MET A 100 11.54 -1.51 -20.02
CA MET A 100 12.45 -2.16 -19.08
C MET A 100 13.81 -1.47 -19.07
N VAL A 101 14.32 -1.14 -17.87
CA VAL A 101 15.56 -0.40 -17.68
C VAL A 101 16.48 -1.07 -16.66
N ASN A 102 17.77 -0.77 -16.78
CA ASN A 102 18.74 -0.98 -15.73
C ASN A 102 19.11 0.37 -15.12
N PHE A 103 19.18 0.46 -13.80
CA PHE A 103 19.49 1.70 -13.08
C PHE A 103 20.27 1.45 -11.79
N VAL A 104 20.82 2.52 -11.23
CA VAL A 104 21.51 2.54 -9.93
C VAL A 104 20.89 3.66 -9.10
N TYR A 105 20.59 3.39 -7.82
CA TYR A 105 20.07 4.43 -6.94
C TYR A 105 21.16 5.47 -6.63
N LYS A 106 20.76 6.75 -6.56
CA LYS A 106 21.69 7.87 -6.33
C LYS A 106 22.45 7.76 -4.99
N ASP A 107 21.86 7.11 -4.00
CA ASP A 107 22.40 6.89 -2.66
C ASP A 107 23.04 5.51 -2.46
N ASP A 108 23.13 4.68 -3.51
CA ASP A 108 23.78 3.37 -3.42
C ASP A 108 25.30 3.48 -3.63
N GLU A 109 26.05 3.62 -2.54
CA GLU A 109 27.52 3.70 -2.54
C GLU A 109 28.20 2.50 -3.21
N LEU A 110 27.54 1.33 -3.22
CA LEU A 110 28.06 0.12 -3.86
C LEU A 110 27.71 0.02 -5.36
N ALA A 111 27.05 1.05 -5.91
CA ALA A 111 26.68 1.17 -7.32
C ALA A 111 26.04 -0.10 -7.92
N ARG A 112 25.15 -0.75 -7.17
CA ARG A 112 24.60 -2.04 -7.59
C ARG A 112 23.52 -1.81 -8.65
N VAL A 113 23.70 -2.41 -9.83
CA VAL A 113 22.72 -2.34 -10.92
C VAL A 113 21.44 -3.06 -10.52
N ARG A 114 20.30 -2.43 -10.82
CA ARG A 114 18.95 -2.96 -10.63
C ARG A 114 18.24 -2.99 -11.96
N PHE A 115 17.36 -3.97 -12.14
CA PHE A 115 16.45 -4.08 -13.26
C PHE A 115 15.05 -3.65 -12.81
N GLY A 116 14.35 -2.87 -13.64
CA GLY A 116 12.99 -2.43 -13.33
C GLY A 116 12.42 -1.49 -14.38
N ILE A 117 11.52 -0.62 -13.93
CA ILE A 117 10.81 0.38 -14.75
C ILE A 117 10.91 1.76 -14.08
N ILE A 118 10.74 2.83 -14.85
CA ILE A 118 10.65 4.20 -14.34
C ILE A 118 9.18 4.52 -14.08
N ALA A 119 8.86 5.11 -12.91
CA ALA A 119 7.48 5.34 -12.50
C ALA A 119 6.76 6.31 -13.44
N GLU A 120 7.37 7.44 -13.75
CA GLU A 120 6.83 8.47 -14.62
C GLU A 120 6.52 7.93 -16.03
N GLU A 121 7.38 7.05 -16.56
CA GLU A 121 7.16 6.43 -17.86
C GLU A 121 6.09 5.32 -17.82
N ALA A 122 6.00 4.59 -16.69
CA ALA A 122 4.95 3.60 -16.49
C ALA A 122 3.57 4.26 -16.33
N GLU A 123 3.53 5.46 -15.78
CA GLU A 123 2.31 6.25 -15.60
C GLU A 123 1.67 6.62 -16.94
N ASP A 124 2.47 6.98 -17.94
CA ASP A 124 2.00 7.26 -19.31
C ASP A 124 1.32 6.02 -19.95
N VAL A 125 1.76 4.82 -19.59
CA VAL A 125 1.21 3.55 -20.10
C VAL A 125 -0.05 3.13 -19.34
N ALA A 126 0.02 3.21 -18.01
CA ALA A 126 -0.99 2.73 -17.09
C ALA A 126 -0.89 3.51 -15.76
N PRO A 127 -1.68 4.58 -15.58
CA PRO A 127 -1.61 5.44 -14.39
C PRO A 127 -1.77 4.68 -13.07
N GLN A 128 -2.54 3.58 -13.07
CA GLN A 128 -2.76 2.75 -11.89
C GLN A 128 -1.51 2.04 -11.35
N TYR A 129 -0.39 2.02 -12.10
CA TYR A 129 0.86 1.42 -11.65
C TYR A 129 1.64 2.33 -10.70
N VAL A 130 1.28 3.60 -10.60
CA VAL A 130 2.01 4.60 -9.82
C VAL A 130 1.18 5.09 -8.65
N LYS A 131 1.82 5.19 -7.49
CA LYS A 131 1.31 5.86 -6.29
C LYS A 131 2.11 7.12 -6.04
N HIS A 132 1.40 8.24 -5.90
CA HIS A 132 1.97 9.51 -5.49
C HIS A 132 1.98 9.61 -3.97
N ASN A 133 3.18 9.72 -3.41
CA ASN A 133 3.38 9.87 -1.98
C ASN A 133 3.93 11.27 -1.72
N GLN A 134 3.29 12.00 -0.81
CA GLN A 134 3.81 13.28 -0.36
C GLN A 134 5.00 13.04 0.55
N PHE A 135 6.18 13.51 0.14
CA PHE A 135 7.40 13.42 0.91
C PHE A 135 7.79 14.80 1.42
N PRO A 136 8.05 14.97 2.73
CA PRO A 136 8.40 16.27 3.29
C PRO A 136 9.71 16.79 2.68
N VAL A 137 9.71 18.04 2.23
CA VAL A 137 10.92 18.69 1.71
C VAL A 137 11.86 18.98 2.88
N PRO A 138 13.10 18.44 2.89
CA PRO A 138 14.06 18.71 3.96
C PRO A 138 14.30 20.22 4.13
N GLY A 139 14.21 20.73 5.37
CA GLY A 139 14.43 22.16 5.67
C GLY A 139 13.23 23.08 5.45
N SER A 140 12.08 22.57 4.99
CA SER A 140 10.84 23.36 4.81
C SER A 140 9.97 23.49 6.07
N GLN A 141 10.43 22.95 7.21
CA GLN A 141 9.67 22.90 8.45
C GLN A 141 9.59 24.29 9.09
N VAL A 142 8.38 24.76 9.37
CA VAL A 142 8.13 26.01 10.10
C VAL A 142 7.58 25.65 11.47
N TYR A 143 8.20 26.18 12.52
CA TYR A 143 7.79 25.97 13.91
C TYR A 143 7.26 27.28 14.51
N ASN A 144 6.30 27.18 15.43
CA ASN A 144 5.90 28.33 16.26
C ASN A 144 6.90 28.58 17.40
N GLU A 145 6.67 29.64 18.18
CA GLU A 145 7.48 30.03 19.33
C GLU A 145 7.52 28.94 20.43
N GLU A 146 6.53 28.05 20.47
CA GLU A 146 6.44 26.92 21.39
C GLU A 146 7.17 25.66 20.87
N GLY A 147 7.80 25.74 19.69
CA GLY A 147 8.53 24.63 19.07
C GLY A 147 7.65 23.56 18.42
N GLN A 148 6.37 23.85 18.19
CA GLN A 148 5.44 22.96 17.50
C GLN A 148 5.49 23.20 15.98
N LEU A 149 5.46 22.13 15.20
CA LEU A 149 5.43 22.21 13.74
C LEU A 149 4.09 22.83 13.29
N VAL A 150 4.14 23.98 12.63
CA VAL A 150 2.95 24.69 12.12
C VAL A 150 2.80 24.59 10.61
N ASN A 151 3.87 24.36 9.87
CA ASN A 151 3.81 24.18 8.42
C ASN A 151 5.00 23.35 7.90
N GLN A 152 4.80 22.65 6.79
CA GLN A 152 5.82 21.86 6.10
C GLN A 152 5.45 21.75 4.62
N GLN A 153 6.44 21.91 3.74
CA GLN A 153 6.23 21.68 2.30
C GLN A 153 6.42 20.20 1.97
N TYR A 154 5.68 19.73 0.98
CA TYR A 154 5.76 18.36 0.48
C TYR A 154 6.10 18.37 -1.01
N ALA A 155 7.01 17.48 -1.41
CA ALA A 155 7.29 17.14 -2.79
C ALA A 155 6.62 15.81 -3.13
N ASP A 156 6.27 15.62 -4.39
CA ASP A 156 5.76 14.34 -4.86
C ASP A 156 6.91 13.33 -5.02
N ARG A 157 6.63 12.08 -4.64
CA ARG A 157 7.53 10.95 -4.79
C ARG A 157 6.75 9.77 -5.40
N PRO A 158 6.74 9.65 -6.74
CA PRO A 158 6.07 8.54 -7.40
C PRO A 158 6.72 7.21 -7.01
N SER A 159 5.89 6.21 -6.78
CA SER A 159 6.30 4.88 -6.32
C SER A 159 5.53 3.82 -7.09
N ILE A 160 6.21 2.76 -7.54
CA ILE A 160 5.56 1.66 -8.26
C ILE A 160 4.68 0.83 -7.31
N ASP A 161 3.42 0.61 -7.70
CA ASP A 161 2.54 -0.39 -7.10
C ASP A 161 2.63 -1.71 -7.85
N ASN A 162 3.24 -2.71 -7.21
CA ASN A 162 3.41 -4.03 -7.80
C ASN A 162 2.09 -4.80 -7.96
N ASN A 163 1.06 -4.52 -7.16
CA ASN A 163 -0.18 -5.28 -7.19
C ASN A 163 -0.91 -5.19 -8.55
N PRO A 164 -1.23 -4.01 -9.10
CA PRO A 164 -1.87 -3.90 -10.40
C PRO A 164 -0.97 -4.43 -11.53
N ILE A 165 0.35 -4.27 -11.44
CA ILE A 165 1.29 -4.83 -12.42
C ILE A 165 1.23 -6.35 -12.44
N VAL A 166 1.22 -7.00 -11.27
CA VAL A 166 1.12 -8.46 -11.18
C VAL A 166 -0.23 -8.95 -11.73
N MET A 167 -1.33 -8.23 -11.48
CA MET A 167 -2.64 -8.59 -12.03
C MET A 167 -2.67 -8.48 -13.56
N ASP A 168 -2.11 -7.42 -14.13
CA ASP A 168 -2.02 -7.27 -15.59
C ASP A 168 -1.03 -8.30 -16.20
N LEU A 169 0.04 -8.68 -15.48
CA LEU A 169 0.93 -9.76 -15.89
C LEU A 169 0.20 -11.11 -15.97
N LEU A 170 -0.67 -11.42 -15.00
CA LEU A 170 -1.51 -12.62 -15.04
C LEU A 170 -2.46 -12.58 -16.24
N GLY A 171 -3.11 -11.46 -16.51
CA GLY A 171 -3.95 -11.26 -17.69
C GLY A 171 -3.17 -11.43 -18.99
N CYS A 172 -1.97 -10.85 -19.08
CA CYS A 172 -1.07 -11.00 -20.22
C CYS A 172 -0.71 -12.47 -20.48
N ILE A 173 -0.42 -13.25 -19.44
CA ILE A 173 -0.12 -14.68 -19.59
C ILE A 173 -1.33 -15.46 -20.09
N GLN A 174 -2.54 -15.17 -19.57
CA GLN A 174 -3.78 -15.80 -20.06
C GLN A 174 -4.00 -15.49 -21.54
N ASN A 175 -3.78 -14.25 -21.96
CA ASN A 175 -3.90 -13.83 -23.35
C ASN A 175 -2.90 -14.56 -24.26
N LEU A 176 -1.62 -14.59 -23.87
CA LEU A 176 -0.58 -15.29 -24.60
C LEU A 176 -0.88 -16.79 -24.73
N GLN A 177 -1.39 -17.42 -23.67
CA GLN A 177 -1.79 -18.83 -23.72
C GLN A 177 -2.95 -19.07 -24.70
N ALA A 178 -3.93 -18.15 -24.76
CA ALA A 178 -5.02 -18.23 -25.72
C ALA A 178 -4.50 -18.14 -27.17
N GLN A 179 -3.64 -17.16 -27.46
CA GLN A 179 -3.00 -17.01 -28.77
C GLN A 179 -2.17 -18.24 -29.15
N ILE A 180 -1.38 -18.79 -28.23
CA ILE A 180 -0.60 -20.03 -28.47
C ILE A 180 -1.53 -21.20 -28.83
N THR A 181 -2.67 -21.31 -28.16
CA THR A 181 -3.64 -22.38 -28.40
C THR A 181 -4.26 -22.24 -29.79
N GLU A 182 -4.65 -21.03 -30.17
CA GLU A 182 -5.18 -20.72 -31.50
C GLU A 182 -4.15 -20.99 -32.61
N LEU A 183 -2.89 -20.58 -32.40
CA LEU A 183 -1.78 -20.83 -33.33
C LEU A 183 -1.55 -22.34 -33.53
N LYS A 184 -1.56 -23.13 -32.45
CA LYS A 184 -1.42 -24.60 -32.53
C LYS A 184 -2.54 -25.24 -33.33
N LEU A 185 -3.79 -24.80 -33.14
CA LEU A 185 -4.93 -25.29 -33.90
C LEU A 185 -4.81 -24.96 -35.38
N THR A 186 -4.39 -23.73 -35.70
CA THR A 186 -4.18 -23.28 -37.08
C THR A 186 -3.10 -24.08 -37.79
N ILE A 187 -1.96 -24.32 -37.12
CA ILE A 187 -0.88 -25.15 -37.65
C ILE A 187 -1.37 -26.58 -37.90
N ALA A 188 -2.11 -27.17 -36.96
CA ALA A 188 -2.65 -28.52 -37.12
C ALA A 188 -3.65 -28.63 -38.28
N ALA A 189 -4.39 -27.56 -38.58
CA ALA A 189 -5.28 -27.50 -39.73
C ALA A 189 -4.53 -27.36 -41.07
N LEU A 190 -3.43 -26.59 -41.10
CA LEU A 190 -2.60 -26.39 -42.30
C LEU A 190 -1.69 -27.59 -42.64
N GLN A 191 -1.42 -28.46 -41.67
CA GLN A 191 -0.62 -29.68 -41.85
C GLN A 191 -1.45 -30.90 -42.32
N LYS A 192 -2.75 -30.73 -42.54
CA LYS A 192 -3.64 -31.73 -43.15
C LYS A 192 -3.83 -31.46 -44.62
#